data_AF-A0A8C4ZKF5-F1
#
_entry.id   AF-A0A8C4ZKF5-F1
#
_cell.length_a   1.000
_cell.length_b   1.000
_cell.length_c   1.000
_cell.angle_alpha   90.00
_cell.angle_beta   90.00
_cell.angle_gamma   90.00
#
_symmetry.space_group_name_H-M   'P 1'
#
loop_
_entity.id
_entity.type
_entity.pdbx_description
1 polymer ?
#
loop_
_entity_poly.entity_id
_entity_poly.type
_entity_poly.pdbx_seq_one_letter_code
_entity_poly.pdbx_strand_id
1 'polypeptide(L)'
;PSWCRQTGGERGRVCGVEHQRGRVCGYYGKVLKKTVDLKTNACMTPSSPVPLPIRQALKMVHPDVSDKYYGCGLVVPESLQGCRVLDLGSGSGRDCYMLSQLVGEKGYVTGIDMTEDQLEVARTYVDYHMKEFGYKKPNVSFVQGYIEALKEAGIEDGSCDIIISNCVVNLSPDKKRVLEEAFRVLKDGGEFYFSDVYSSGRLTEELRRHQVLWGECISGALWWEDLLLLAGEVGFSAPRLVTAKPVTVDNSELQSILGDFRSVSATYRLFKVPAGARTPALVMYEGNVAGLEESFTLDTHYTFKVEEAVAVDGEVAEILSRSRFSDAFTVQRGAPAPPGVAAPRVSTELSGEVPVPSSPS
;
A
#
# COMPACT_ATOMS: atom_id res chain seq x y z
N PRO A 1 -34.30 10.88 8.84
CA PRO A 1 -35.37 11.36 7.95
C PRO A 1 -35.63 12.87 8.19
N SER A 2 -35.72 13.63 7.09
CA SER A 2 -36.15 15.04 6.92
C SER A 2 -35.28 16.25 7.30
N TRP A 3 -34.08 16.13 7.89
CA TRP A 3 -33.23 17.32 8.23
C TRP A 3 -32.05 17.62 7.29
N CYS A 4 -31.98 16.97 6.11
CA CYS A 4 -30.82 17.06 5.20
C CYS A 4 -31.18 17.57 3.80
N ARG A 5 -32.15 18.49 3.68
CA ARG A 5 -32.41 19.21 2.43
C ARG A 5 -32.12 20.69 2.68
N GLN A 6 -31.21 21.25 1.87
CA GLN A 6 -30.81 22.65 1.82
C GLN A 6 -29.66 23.07 2.74
N THR A 7 -28.42 22.71 2.37
CA THR A 7 -27.27 23.65 2.39
C THR A 7 -26.16 23.11 1.48
N GLY A 8 -25.91 23.76 0.34
CA GLY A 8 -24.68 23.58 -0.41
C GLY A 8 -23.54 24.34 0.28
N GLY A 9 -22.43 23.67 0.57
CA GLY A 9 -21.30 24.21 1.34
C GLY A 9 -20.81 23.25 2.43
N GLU A 10 -19.62 23.48 2.99
CA GLU A 10 -18.81 22.62 3.90
C GLU A 10 -19.58 21.68 4.84
N ARG A 11 -20.71 22.12 5.43
CA ARG A 11 -21.57 21.28 6.28
C ARG A 11 -22.17 20.06 5.57
N GLY A 12 -22.51 20.16 4.28
CA GLY A 12 -22.94 19.02 3.47
C GLY A 12 -21.80 18.05 3.15
N ARG A 13 -20.56 18.56 3.06
CA ARG A 13 -19.35 17.72 2.91
C ARG A 13 -19.04 16.96 4.19
N VAL A 14 -19.10 17.62 5.36
CA VAL A 14 -18.89 16.98 6.67
C VAL A 14 -19.91 15.85 6.92
N CYS A 15 -21.20 16.09 6.62
CA CYS A 15 -22.24 15.06 6.75
C CYS A 15 -22.02 13.85 5.81
N GLY A 16 -21.48 14.09 4.61
CA GLY A 16 -21.11 13.02 3.67
C GLY A 16 -19.92 12.17 4.13
N VAL A 17 -18.90 12.81 4.71
CA VAL A 17 -17.69 12.15 5.23
C VAL A 17 -18.01 11.26 6.42
N GLU A 18 -18.78 11.76 7.39
CA GLU A 18 -19.22 10.96 8.55
C GLU A 18 -20.11 9.78 8.14
N HIS A 19 -20.97 9.98 7.13
CA HIS A 19 -21.80 8.91 6.60
C HIS A 19 -20.97 7.81 5.92
N GLN A 20 -19.94 8.17 5.15
CA GLN A 20 -19.02 7.20 4.54
C GLN A 20 -18.22 6.43 5.59
N ARG A 21 -17.65 7.12 6.59
CA ARG A 21 -16.95 6.49 7.73
C ARG A 21 -17.83 5.50 8.47
N GLY A 22 -19.06 5.90 8.80
CA GLY A 22 -20.03 5.03 9.46
C GLY A 22 -20.41 3.80 8.63
N ARG A 23 -20.46 3.92 7.30
CA ARG A 23 -20.71 2.78 6.40
C ARG A 23 -19.53 1.80 6.36
N VAL A 24 -18.28 2.28 6.28
CA VAL A 24 -17.09 1.42 6.31
C VAL A 24 -17.02 0.69 7.66
N CYS A 25 -17.11 1.44 8.76
CA CYS A 25 -17.06 0.87 10.11
C CYS A 25 -18.20 -0.13 10.34
N GLY A 26 -19.42 0.18 9.89
CA GLY A 26 -20.55 -0.75 9.99
C GLY A 26 -20.35 -2.03 9.16
N TYR A 27 -19.83 -1.91 7.94
CA TYR A 27 -19.61 -3.06 7.06
C TYR A 27 -18.53 -4.01 7.61
N TYR A 28 -17.35 -3.49 7.95
CA TYR A 28 -16.24 -4.30 8.47
C TYR A 28 -16.38 -4.69 9.94
N GLY A 29 -17.11 -3.90 10.75
CA GLY A 29 -17.34 -4.20 12.16
C GLY A 29 -18.52 -5.13 12.44
N LYS A 30 -19.56 -5.14 11.58
CA LYS A 30 -20.82 -5.87 11.88
C LYS A 30 -21.31 -6.81 10.78
N VAL A 31 -20.98 -6.54 9.51
CA VAL A 31 -21.56 -7.26 8.36
C VAL A 31 -20.62 -8.35 7.86
N LEU A 32 -19.33 -8.04 7.70
CA LEU A 32 -18.31 -9.01 7.29
C LEU A 32 -17.99 -9.97 8.43
N LYS A 33 -18.41 -11.22 8.30
CA LYS A 33 -18.12 -12.27 9.29
C LYS A 33 -17.01 -13.22 8.83
N LYS A 34 -16.79 -13.37 7.51
CA LYS A 34 -15.69 -14.18 6.92
C LYS A 34 -15.25 -13.63 5.55
N THR A 35 -14.01 -13.89 5.13
CA THR A 35 -13.43 -13.46 3.83
C THR A 35 -14.17 -14.04 2.61
N VAL A 36 -14.90 -15.15 2.77
CA VAL A 36 -15.69 -15.81 1.71
C VAL A 36 -16.92 -15.03 1.25
N ASP A 37 -17.23 -13.90 1.90
CA ASP A 37 -18.37 -13.05 1.56
C ASP A 37 -18.09 -12.09 0.38
N LEU A 38 -16.85 -12.03 -0.13
CA LEU A 38 -16.42 -11.18 -1.25
C LEU A 38 -16.79 -11.82 -2.60
N LYS A 39 -17.35 -11.03 -3.53
CA LYS A 39 -17.87 -11.51 -4.84
C LYS A 39 -16.94 -11.26 -6.03
N THR A 40 -15.75 -10.72 -5.81
CA THR A 40 -14.73 -10.49 -6.85
C THR A 40 -13.39 -11.14 -6.48
N ASN A 41 -12.52 -11.33 -7.49
CA ASN A 41 -11.13 -11.72 -7.26
C ASN A 41 -10.22 -10.52 -6.96
N ALA A 42 -10.78 -9.31 -6.79
CA ALA A 42 -10.07 -8.14 -6.32
C ALA A 42 -9.23 -8.44 -5.08
N CYS A 43 -9.68 -9.47 -4.34
CA CYS A 43 -9.19 -9.89 -3.06
C CYS A 43 -8.49 -11.26 -3.00
N MET A 44 -7.73 -11.65 -4.04
CA MET A 44 -6.97 -12.91 -4.01
C MET A 44 -5.46 -12.79 -4.34
N THR A 45 -4.70 -13.41 -3.42
CA THR A 45 -3.36 -14.01 -3.46
C THR A 45 -2.17 -13.26 -4.11
N PRO A 46 -0.97 -13.31 -3.48
CA PRO A 46 0.26 -12.72 -4.02
C PRO A 46 0.63 -13.22 -5.43
N SER A 47 1.36 -12.42 -6.22
CA SER A 47 1.85 -12.77 -7.58
C SER A 47 2.91 -13.86 -7.59
N SER A 48 3.58 -14.05 -6.46
CA SER A 48 4.68 -14.99 -6.28
C SER A 48 4.45 -15.79 -5.01
N PRO A 49 5.06 -16.98 -4.87
CA PRO A 49 5.03 -17.72 -3.62
C PRO A 49 5.52 -16.82 -2.49
N VAL A 50 4.74 -16.73 -1.42
CA VAL A 50 5.13 -15.94 -0.24
C VAL A 50 6.49 -16.47 0.26
N PRO A 51 7.50 -15.60 0.44
CA PRO A 51 8.81 -16.00 0.94
C PRO A 51 8.70 -16.85 2.22
N LEU A 52 9.60 -17.83 2.37
CA LEU A 52 9.55 -18.77 3.50
C LEU A 52 9.54 -18.08 4.87
N PRO A 53 10.35 -17.02 5.13
CA PRO A 53 10.32 -16.33 6.42
C PRO A 53 8.95 -15.71 6.73
N ILE A 54 8.31 -15.11 5.72
CA ILE A 54 6.98 -14.50 5.86
C ILE A 54 5.93 -15.58 6.14
N ARG A 55 5.99 -16.72 5.43
CA ARG A 55 5.09 -17.87 5.69
C ARG A 55 5.27 -18.44 7.10
N GLN A 56 6.50 -18.50 7.60
CA GLN A 56 6.77 -18.96 8.96
C GLN A 56 6.22 -17.97 9.99
N ALA A 57 6.45 -16.66 9.78
CA ALA A 57 5.93 -15.61 10.65
C ALA A 57 4.40 -15.63 10.73
N LEU A 58 3.71 -15.78 9.59
CA LEU A 58 2.25 -15.89 9.54
C LEU A 58 1.70 -17.12 10.29
N LYS A 59 2.41 -18.25 10.24
CA LYS A 59 1.99 -19.47 10.96
C LYS A 59 2.07 -19.33 12.48
N MET A 60 2.86 -18.38 12.97
CA MET A 60 3.00 -18.10 14.40
C MET A 60 1.97 -17.07 14.90
N VAL A 61 1.14 -16.52 14.01
CA VAL A 61 0.04 -15.62 14.39
C VAL A 61 -1.12 -16.43 14.94
N HIS A 62 -1.65 -16.01 16.09
CA HIS A 62 -2.77 -16.67 16.75
C HIS A 62 -3.98 -16.81 15.79
N PRO A 63 -4.66 -17.97 15.77
CA PRO A 63 -5.81 -18.21 14.88
C PRO A 63 -6.91 -17.14 15.00
N ASP A 64 -7.31 -16.75 16.21
CA ASP A 64 -8.35 -15.72 16.40
C ASP A 64 -8.00 -14.35 15.79
N VAL A 65 -6.70 -14.02 15.72
CA VAL A 65 -6.24 -12.82 15.03
C VAL A 65 -6.38 -13.02 13.52
N SER A 66 -5.92 -14.17 13.00
CA SER A 66 -5.96 -14.48 11.58
C SER A 66 -7.39 -14.64 11.03
N ASP A 67 -8.29 -15.24 11.80
CA ASP A 67 -9.67 -15.53 11.40
C ASP A 67 -10.54 -14.27 11.31
N LYS A 68 -10.12 -13.21 12.00
CA LYS A 68 -10.74 -11.87 11.93
C LYS A 68 -10.01 -10.92 10.97
N TYR A 69 -9.15 -11.45 10.10
CA TYR A 69 -8.49 -10.65 9.08
C TYR A 69 -9.32 -10.57 7.80
N TYR A 70 -9.55 -9.35 7.31
CA TYR A 70 -10.38 -9.08 6.12
C TYR A 70 -9.58 -8.53 4.94
N GLY A 71 -8.25 -8.53 5.03
CA GLY A 71 -7.41 -8.08 3.92
C GLY A 71 -7.24 -9.12 2.82
N CYS A 72 -6.78 -8.62 1.69
CA CYS A 72 -6.92 -9.27 0.38
C CYS A 72 -5.57 -9.79 -0.17
N GLY A 73 -4.49 -9.63 0.60
CA GLY A 73 -3.13 -9.93 0.18
C GLY A 73 -2.12 -9.83 1.32
N LEU A 74 -0.85 -9.68 0.95
CA LEU A 74 0.27 -9.41 1.87
C LEU A 74 1.06 -8.24 1.30
N VAL A 75 1.23 -7.21 2.12
CA VAL A 75 2.01 -6.01 1.79
C VAL A 75 3.20 -6.01 2.72
N VAL A 76 4.30 -6.60 2.25
CA VAL A 76 5.53 -6.75 3.05
C VAL A 76 6.69 -6.23 2.23
N PRO A 77 7.25 -5.06 2.56
CA PRO A 77 8.47 -4.59 1.92
C PRO A 77 9.68 -5.36 2.46
N GLU A 78 10.76 -5.32 1.70
CA GLU A 78 12.06 -5.86 2.07
C GLU A 78 12.84 -4.95 3.05
N SER A 79 13.92 -5.49 3.62
CA SER A 79 14.82 -4.79 4.55
C SER A 79 14.13 -4.22 5.78
N LEU A 80 13.41 -5.06 6.53
CA LEU A 80 12.59 -4.64 7.68
C LEU A 80 13.32 -4.59 9.03
N GLN A 81 14.46 -5.26 9.17
CA GLN A 81 15.12 -5.44 10.47
C GLN A 81 15.40 -4.09 11.15
N GLY A 82 14.98 -3.97 12.41
CA GLY A 82 15.13 -2.75 13.22
C GLY A 82 14.21 -1.58 12.84
N CYS A 83 13.38 -1.71 11.80
CA CYS A 83 12.51 -0.62 11.37
C CYS A 83 11.33 -0.39 12.33
N ARG A 84 10.89 0.87 12.41
CA ARG A 84 9.61 1.27 12.98
C ARG A 84 8.56 1.32 11.87
N VAL A 85 7.59 0.41 11.92
CA VAL A 85 6.54 0.23 10.91
C VAL A 85 5.20 0.71 11.45
N LEU A 86 4.46 1.47 10.63
CA LEU A 86 3.06 1.81 10.89
C LEU A 86 2.17 1.06 9.88
N ASP A 87 1.19 0.32 10.38
CA ASP A 87 0.20 -0.39 9.57
C ASP A 87 -1.14 0.34 9.62
N LEU A 88 -1.55 0.91 8.48
CA LEU A 88 -2.80 1.64 8.35
C LEU A 88 -3.95 0.67 8.08
N GLY A 89 -4.95 0.67 8.95
CA GLY A 89 -6.07 -0.27 8.88
C GLY A 89 -5.68 -1.68 9.33
N SER A 90 -5.03 -1.76 10.50
CA SER A 90 -4.41 -3.01 10.98
C SER A 90 -5.41 -4.13 11.30
N GLY A 91 -6.70 -3.82 11.44
CA GLY A 91 -7.74 -4.76 11.85
C GLY A 91 -7.37 -5.48 13.15
N SER A 92 -7.54 -6.80 13.17
CA SER A 92 -7.18 -7.68 14.28
C SER A 92 -5.67 -7.81 14.52
N GLY A 93 -4.82 -7.25 13.65
CA GLY A 93 -3.37 -7.18 13.82
C GLY A 93 -2.57 -8.31 13.16
N ARG A 94 -3.15 -9.10 12.24
CA ARG A 94 -2.44 -10.20 11.56
C ARG A 94 -1.12 -9.76 10.95
N ASP A 95 -1.15 -8.71 10.13
CA ASP A 95 0.03 -8.20 9.44
C ASP A 95 1.00 -7.56 10.44
N CYS A 96 0.49 -6.85 11.45
CA CYS A 96 1.29 -6.31 12.56
C CYS A 96 2.10 -7.38 13.31
N TYR A 97 1.49 -8.52 13.67
CA TYR A 97 2.17 -9.59 14.39
C TYR A 97 3.17 -10.37 13.53
N MET A 98 2.86 -10.53 12.24
CA MET A 98 3.83 -11.05 11.28
C MET A 98 5.02 -10.10 11.16
N LEU A 99 4.78 -8.79 11.00
CA LEU A 99 5.84 -7.77 10.87
C LEU A 99 6.66 -7.63 12.14
N SER A 100 6.04 -7.76 13.32
CA SER A 100 6.71 -7.76 14.62
C SER A 100 7.87 -8.77 14.69
N GLN A 101 7.73 -9.93 14.03
CA GLN A 101 8.81 -10.92 13.91
C GLN A 101 9.87 -10.48 12.88
N LEU A 102 9.45 -9.92 11.75
CA LEU A 102 10.33 -9.54 10.63
C LEU A 102 11.19 -8.31 10.94
N VAL A 103 10.68 -7.36 11.73
CA VAL A 103 11.44 -6.20 12.22
C VAL A 103 12.36 -6.56 13.40
N GLY A 104 12.12 -7.71 14.04
CA GLY A 104 12.89 -8.21 15.17
C GLY A 104 12.68 -7.43 16.48
N GLU A 105 13.34 -7.87 17.56
CA GLU A 105 13.19 -7.29 18.91
C GLU A 105 13.62 -5.80 19.01
N LYS A 106 14.44 -5.34 18.07
CA LYS A 106 14.89 -3.93 17.99
C LYS A 106 13.98 -3.04 17.14
N GLY A 107 13.16 -3.64 16.28
CA GLY A 107 12.16 -2.92 15.51
C GLY A 107 10.89 -2.69 16.32
N TYR A 108 9.91 -2.01 15.72
CA TYR A 108 8.64 -1.76 16.37
C TYR A 108 7.51 -1.64 15.36
N VAL A 109 6.33 -2.19 15.67
CA VAL A 109 5.16 -2.09 14.80
C VAL A 109 4.03 -1.39 15.52
N THR A 110 3.41 -0.41 14.89
CA THR A 110 2.19 0.22 15.38
C THR A 110 1.08 -0.05 14.37
N GLY A 111 0.00 -0.69 14.81
CA GLY A 111 -1.23 -0.82 14.04
C GLY A 111 -2.21 0.28 14.41
N ILE A 112 -2.84 0.90 13.42
CA ILE A 112 -3.98 1.81 13.63
C ILE A 112 -5.23 1.27 12.94
N ASP A 113 -6.35 1.25 13.66
CA ASP A 113 -7.66 0.96 13.09
C ASP A 113 -8.72 1.85 13.71
N MET A 114 -9.83 2.07 13.01
CA MET A 114 -10.96 2.83 13.55
C MET A 114 -11.91 1.94 14.38
N THR A 115 -11.85 0.62 14.22
CA THR A 115 -12.82 -0.34 14.76
C THR A 115 -12.33 -0.92 16.08
N GLU A 116 -12.98 -0.54 17.19
CA GLU A 116 -12.55 -0.99 18.51
C GLU A 116 -12.64 -2.51 18.69
N ASP A 117 -13.70 -3.16 18.19
CA ASP A 117 -13.87 -4.62 18.25
C ASP A 117 -12.70 -5.40 17.59
N GLN A 118 -12.06 -4.81 16.57
CA GLN A 118 -10.86 -5.38 15.93
C GLN A 118 -9.63 -5.17 16.81
N LEU A 119 -9.47 -3.97 17.34
CA LEU A 119 -8.35 -3.61 18.21
C LEU A 119 -8.38 -4.35 19.54
N GLU A 120 -9.55 -4.67 20.08
CA GLU A 120 -9.68 -5.50 21.29
C GLU A 120 -9.06 -6.88 21.07
N VAL A 121 -9.31 -7.50 19.91
CA VAL A 121 -8.70 -8.79 19.54
C VAL A 121 -7.19 -8.62 19.40
N ALA A 122 -6.77 -7.59 18.66
CA ALA A 122 -5.36 -7.29 18.45
C ALA A 122 -4.63 -7.14 19.79
N ARG A 123 -5.14 -6.31 20.71
CA ARG A 123 -4.54 -6.05 22.02
C ARG A 123 -4.55 -7.27 22.95
N THR A 124 -5.61 -8.09 22.92
CA THR A 124 -5.74 -9.30 23.74
C THR A 124 -4.58 -10.27 23.53
N TYR A 125 -4.09 -10.39 22.30
CA TYR A 125 -3.08 -11.37 21.94
C TYR A 125 -1.63 -10.85 22.00
N VAL A 126 -1.37 -9.65 22.54
CA VAL A 126 0.00 -9.09 22.57
C VAL A 126 0.93 -9.98 23.39
N ASP A 127 0.55 -10.30 24.63
CA ASP A 127 1.38 -11.12 25.52
C ASP A 127 1.58 -12.54 25.00
N TYR A 128 0.56 -13.11 24.34
CA TYR A 128 0.66 -14.40 23.68
C TYR A 128 1.78 -14.38 22.62
N HIS A 129 1.72 -13.43 21.69
CA HIS A 129 2.71 -13.35 20.62
C HIS A 129 4.11 -13.02 21.15
N MET A 130 4.25 -12.13 22.14
CA MET A 130 5.56 -11.84 22.72
C MET A 130 6.19 -13.08 23.36
N LYS A 131 5.38 -13.92 24.02
CA LYS A 131 5.83 -15.21 24.55
C LYS A 131 6.22 -16.19 23.45
N GLU A 132 5.38 -16.34 22.42
CA GLU A 132 5.65 -17.25 21.28
C GLU A 132 6.90 -16.82 20.49
N PHE A 133 7.15 -15.51 20.37
CA PHE A 133 8.33 -14.96 19.68
C PHE A 133 9.58 -14.92 20.57
N GLY A 134 9.43 -15.16 21.88
CA GLY A 134 10.52 -15.11 22.85
C GLY A 134 11.00 -13.70 23.21
N TYR A 135 10.17 -12.68 23.01
CA TYR A 135 10.51 -11.28 23.26
C TYR A 135 10.19 -10.88 24.70
N LYS A 136 11.12 -10.15 25.34
CA LYS A 136 10.97 -9.73 26.74
C LYS A 136 10.01 -8.54 26.92
N LYS A 137 9.81 -7.77 25.85
CA LYS A 137 8.95 -6.58 25.84
C LYS A 137 8.14 -6.56 24.54
N PRO A 138 6.90 -6.04 24.58
CA PRO A 138 6.13 -5.78 23.38
C PRO A 138 6.88 -4.89 22.39
N ASN A 139 7.09 -5.39 21.17
CA ASN A 139 7.55 -4.59 20.03
C ASN A 139 6.38 -4.27 19.06
N VAL A 140 5.14 -4.41 19.54
CA VAL A 140 3.93 -4.10 18.79
C VAL A 140 2.93 -3.36 19.68
N SER A 141 2.22 -2.38 19.11
CA SER A 141 1.11 -1.67 19.76
C SER A 141 -0.03 -1.36 18.80
N PHE A 142 -1.21 -1.11 19.36
CA PHE A 142 -2.44 -0.91 18.59
C PHE A 142 -3.20 0.32 19.07
N VAL A 143 -3.43 1.27 18.18
CA VAL A 143 -4.03 2.58 18.46
C VAL A 143 -5.37 2.70 17.73
N GLN A 144 -6.36 3.27 18.41
CA GLN A 144 -7.63 3.58 17.77
C GLN A 144 -7.56 4.95 17.09
N GLY A 145 -7.95 5.04 15.83
CA GLY A 145 -8.01 6.31 15.12
C GLY A 145 -8.36 6.16 13.64
N TYR A 146 -8.43 7.31 12.96
CA TYR A 146 -8.63 7.34 11.52
C TYR A 146 -7.29 7.53 10.81
N ILE A 147 -7.13 6.89 9.65
CA ILE A 147 -5.89 6.98 8.87
C ILE A 147 -5.68 8.37 8.24
N GLU A 148 -6.71 9.23 8.20
CA GLU A 148 -6.60 10.65 7.83
C GLU A 148 -6.22 11.58 9.00
N ALA A 149 -6.10 11.03 10.22
CA ALA A 149 -6.01 11.77 11.47
C ALA A 149 -4.98 11.11 12.43
N LEU A 150 -3.80 10.79 11.90
CA LEU A 150 -2.75 10.08 12.65
C LEU A 150 -2.22 10.93 13.81
N LYS A 151 -2.19 12.25 13.65
CA LYS A 151 -1.78 13.19 14.70
C LYS A 151 -2.71 13.13 15.90
N GLU A 152 -4.02 13.10 15.66
CA GLU A 152 -5.04 12.97 16.70
C GLU A 152 -4.96 11.61 17.41
N ALA A 153 -4.55 10.57 16.68
CA ALA A 153 -4.25 9.24 17.24
C ALA A 153 -2.91 9.19 18.02
N GLY A 154 -2.15 10.29 18.07
CA GLY A 154 -0.89 10.38 18.82
C GLY A 154 0.34 9.88 18.06
N ILE A 155 0.26 9.72 16.74
CA ILE A 155 1.42 9.34 15.91
C ILE A 155 2.25 10.58 15.56
N GLU A 156 3.48 10.59 16.06
CA GLU A 156 4.41 11.72 15.98
C GLU A 156 4.99 11.91 14.57
N ASP A 157 5.35 13.15 14.26
CA ASP A 157 6.07 13.53 13.03
C ASP A 157 7.42 12.80 12.96
N GLY A 158 7.80 12.32 11.78
CA GLY A 158 9.11 11.68 11.56
C GLY A 158 9.40 10.48 12.47
N SER A 159 8.36 9.74 12.89
CA SER A 159 8.49 8.63 13.83
C SER A 159 8.65 7.27 13.16
N CYS A 160 8.19 7.12 11.92
CA CYS A 160 8.14 5.84 11.20
C CYS A 160 9.21 5.76 10.09
N ASP A 161 9.82 4.59 9.94
CA ASP A 161 10.69 4.27 8.81
C ASP A 161 9.86 3.83 7.60
N ILE A 162 8.81 3.05 7.87
CA ILE A 162 7.96 2.44 6.85
C ILE A 162 6.50 2.60 7.28
N ILE A 163 5.64 2.95 6.34
CA ILE A 163 4.19 2.81 6.47
C ILE A 163 3.76 1.72 5.50
N ILE A 164 2.88 0.83 5.93
CA ILE A 164 2.19 -0.09 5.04
C ILE A 164 0.68 0.13 5.08
N SER A 165 0.01 -0.33 4.03
CA SER A 165 -1.44 -0.36 3.94
C SER A 165 -1.86 -1.41 2.92
N ASN A 166 -2.95 -2.13 3.20
CA ASN A 166 -3.51 -3.12 2.29
C ASN A 166 -5.00 -2.86 2.06
N CYS A 167 -5.35 -2.30 0.89
CA CYS A 167 -6.72 -2.03 0.43
C CYS A 167 -7.57 -1.09 1.31
N VAL A 168 -6.96 -0.25 2.16
CA VAL A 168 -7.71 0.68 3.03
C VAL A 168 -7.69 2.14 2.58
N VAL A 169 -6.68 2.57 1.81
CA VAL A 169 -6.58 3.97 1.37
C VAL A 169 -7.78 4.36 0.52
N ASN A 170 -8.26 3.45 -0.34
CA ASN A 170 -9.44 3.70 -1.16
C ASN A 170 -10.75 3.83 -0.39
N LEU A 171 -10.83 3.26 0.82
CA LEU A 171 -11.99 3.40 1.70
C LEU A 171 -12.04 4.78 2.37
N SER A 172 -10.89 5.48 2.41
CA SER A 172 -10.79 6.83 2.93
C SER A 172 -11.66 7.81 2.13
N PRO A 173 -12.43 8.68 2.81
CA PRO A 173 -13.13 9.79 2.19
C PRO A 173 -12.19 10.92 1.75
N ASP A 174 -10.97 10.98 2.29
CA ASP A 174 -9.97 12.01 1.98
C ASP A 174 -8.58 11.40 1.79
N LYS A 175 -8.37 10.85 0.59
CA LYS A 175 -7.11 10.20 0.19
C LYS A 175 -5.91 11.16 0.24
N LYS A 176 -6.13 12.44 -0.08
CA LYS A 176 -5.06 13.45 -0.01
C LYS A 176 -4.60 13.60 1.43
N ARG A 177 -5.53 13.68 2.37
CA ARG A 177 -5.20 13.78 3.80
C ARG A 177 -4.46 12.54 4.33
N VAL A 178 -4.81 11.33 3.86
CA VAL A 178 -4.03 10.11 4.18
C VAL A 178 -2.58 10.27 3.73
N LEU A 179 -2.35 10.72 2.49
CA LEU A 179 -1.00 10.93 1.98
C LEU A 179 -0.25 12.03 2.76
N GLU A 180 -0.90 13.14 3.10
CA GLU A 180 -0.31 14.21 3.93
C GLU A 180 0.13 13.69 5.30
N GLU A 181 -0.73 12.94 5.99
CA GLU A 181 -0.40 12.36 7.30
C GLU A 181 0.69 11.29 7.19
N ALA A 182 0.65 10.44 6.15
CA ALA A 182 1.71 9.48 5.87
C ALA A 182 3.07 10.18 5.65
N PHE A 183 3.09 11.24 4.86
CA PHE A 183 4.29 12.04 4.63
C PHE A 183 4.81 12.70 5.91
N ARG A 184 3.91 13.20 6.77
CA ARG A 184 4.27 13.82 8.04
C ARG A 184 4.93 12.82 9.00
N VAL A 185 4.36 11.63 9.17
CA VAL A 185 4.84 10.63 10.15
C VAL A 185 6.09 9.89 9.68
N LEU A 186 6.34 9.82 8.36
CA LEU A 186 7.57 9.25 7.83
C LEU A 186 8.79 10.10 8.18
N LYS A 187 9.88 9.45 8.55
CA LYS A 187 11.22 10.03 8.58
C LYS A 187 11.65 10.44 7.17
N ASP A 188 12.63 11.32 7.07
CA ASP A 188 13.34 11.53 5.81
C ASP A 188 14.01 10.22 5.37
N GLY A 189 13.86 9.86 4.10
CA GLY A 189 14.25 8.55 3.56
C GLY A 189 13.22 7.44 3.81
N GLY A 190 12.16 7.72 4.57
CA GLY A 190 11.10 6.77 4.88
C GLY A 190 10.23 6.42 3.66
N GLU A 191 9.53 5.29 3.75
CA GLU A 191 8.76 4.71 2.65
C GLU A 191 7.30 4.49 3.02
N PHE A 192 6.38 4.88 2.16
CA PHE A 192 5.01 4.38 2.16
C PHE A 192 4.87 3.28 1.09
N TYR A 193 4.73 2.03 1.55
CA TYR A 193 4.64 0.84 0.71
C TYR A 193 3.26 0.20 0.84
N PHE A 194 2.40 0.33 -0.16
CA PHE A 194 1.00 -0.05 -0.02
C PHE A 194 0.40 -0.66 -1.28
N SER A 195 -0.57 -1.54 -1.09
CA SER A 195 -1.36 -2.13 -2.17
C SER A 195 -2.79 -1.63 -2.11
N ASP A 196 -3.35 -1.28 -3.26
CA ASP A 196 -4.76 -0.91 -3.39
C ASP A 196 -5.30 -1.18 -4.81
N VAL A 197 -6.60 -1.02 -5.01
CA VAL A 197 -7.26 -1.15 -6.31
C VAL A 197 -7.20 0.18 -7.07
N TYR A 198 -6.74 0.16 -8.31
CA TYR A 198 -6.67 1.33 -9.18
C TYR A 198 -7.51 1.11 -10.43
N SER A 199 -8.16 2.17 -10.87
CA SER A 199 -8.97 2.17 -12.09
C SER A 199 -8.18 2.73 -13.27
N SER A 200 -8.54 2.31 -14.49
CA SER A 200 -7.97 2.81 -15.75
C SER A 200 -8.36 4.24 -16.10
N GLY A 201 -9.29 4.85 -15.35
CA GLY A 201 -9.78 6.21 -15.55
C GLY A 201 -10.64 6.68 -14.38
N ARG A 202 -11.02 7.96 -14.36
CA ARG A 202 -11.89 8.50 -13.31
C ARG A 202 -13.29 7.88 -13.39
N LEU A 203 -13.67 7.16 -12.34
CA LEU A 203 -15.01 6.58 -12.21
C LEU A 203 -16.09 7.67 -12.20
N THR A 204 -17.23 7.36 -12.80
CA THR A 204 -18.40 8.24 -12.82
C THR A 204 -19.05 8.33 -11.43
N GLU A 205 -19.82 9.39 -11.17
CA GLU A 205 -20.58 9.53 -9.91
C GLU A 205 -21.58 8.40 -9.67
N GLU A 206 -22.12 7.83 -10.75
CA GLU A 206 -23.00 6.67 -10.69
C GLU A 206 -22.26 5.44 -10.16
N LEU A 207 -21.09 5.14 -10.73
CA LEU A 207 -20.23 4.05 -10.28
C LEU A 207 -19.78 4.23 -8.83
N ARG A 208 -19.42 5.46 -8.43
CA ARG A 208 -19.01 5.77 -7.04
C ARG A 208 -20.10 5.50 -6.00
N ARG A 209 -21.37 5.63 -6.37
CA ARG A 209 -22.52 5.43 -5.47
C ARG A 209 -23.01 3.98 -5.41
N HIS A 210 -22.51 3.13 -6.30
CA HIS A 210 -22.95 1.74 -6.39
C HIS A 210 -22.47 0.91 -5.19
N GLN A 211 -23.39 0.50 -4.32
CA GLN A 211 -23.01 -0.11 -3.03
C GLN A 211 -22.27 -1.44 -3.14
N VAL A 212 -22.61 -2.27 -4.15
CA VAL A 212 -21.94 -3.57 -4.35
C VAL A 212 -20.49 -3.37 -4.79
N LEU A 213 -20.26 -2.66 -5.89
CA LEU A 213 -18.92 -2.29 -6.37
C LEU A 213 -18.08 -1.52 -5.32
N TRP A 214 -18.72 -0.77 -4.42
CA TRP A 214 -18.04 -0.12 -3.31
C TRP A 214 -17.54 -1.11 -2.25
N GLY A 215 -18.36 -2.10 -1.88
CA GLY A 215 -17.93 -3.18 -0.96
C GLY A 215 -16.82 -4.07 -1.54
N GLU A 216 -16.70 -4.11 -2.88
CA GLU A 216 -15.62 -4.81 -3.60
C GLU A 216 -14.37 -3.93 -3.84
N CYS A 217 -14.28 -2.76 -3.20
CA CYS A 217 -13.21 -1.76 -3.36
C CYS A 217 -13.04 -1.19 -4.80
N ILE A 218 -13.98 -1.44 -5.70
CA ILE A 218 -13.91 -0.97 -7.10
C ILE A 218 -14.44 0.46 -7.22
N SER A 219 -15.59 0.78 -6.63
CA SER A 219 -16.18 2.13 -6.73
C SER A 219 -15.37 3.23 -6.05
N GLY A 220 -14.54 2.85 -5.07
CA GLY A 220 -13.62 3.75 -4.36
C GLY A 220 -12.25 3.87 -5.02
N ALA A 221 -11.99 3.09 -6.07
CA ALA A 221 -10.68 2.97 -6.69
C ALA A 221 -10.23 4.30 -7.29
N LEU A 222 -9.06 4.75 -6.86
CA LEU A 222 -8.40 5.93 -7.41
C LEU A 222 -7.98 5.65 -8.86
N TRP A 223 -8.09 6.65 -9.73
CA TRP A 223 -7.44 6.58 -11.03
C TRP A 223 -5.93 6.69 -10.82
N TRP A 224 -5.15 5.79 -11.41
CA TRP A 224 -3.70 5.72 -11.15
C TRP A 224 -2.96 7.05 -11.46
N GLU A 225 -3.39 7.85 -12.44
CA GLU A 225 -2.78 9.17 -12.69
C GLU A 225 -3.07 10.17 -11.57
N ASP A 226 -4.25 10.09 -10.94
CA ASP A 226 -4.57 10.94 -9.78
C ASP A 226 -3.64 10.62 -8.59
N LEU A 227 -3.14 9.38 -8.46
CA LEU A 227 -2.13 9.05 -7.44
C LEU A 227 -0.83 9.82 -7.69
N LEU A 228 -0.35 9.88 -8.94
CA LEU A 228 0.88 10.61 -9.30
C LEU A 228 0.76 12.09 -8.94
N LEU A 229 -0.39 12.70 -9.27
CA LEU A 229 -0.68 14.10 -8.96
C LEU A 229 -0.72 14.35 -7.46
N LEU A 230 -1.50 13.56 -6.71
CA LEU A 230 -1.64 13.72 -5.27
C LEU A 230 -0.32 13.50 -4.52
N ALA A 231 0.45 12.48 -4.90
CA ALA A 231 1.75 12.21 -4.30
C ALA A 231 2.73 13.38 -4.53
N GLY A 232 2.76 13.93 -5.74
CA GLY A 232 3.58 15.09 -6.08
C GLY A 232 3.15 16.37 -5.35
N GLU A 233 1.84 16.61 -5.19
CA GLU A 233 1.31 17.75 -4.41
C GLU A 233 1.70 17.69 -2.94
N VAL A 234 1.73 16.49 -2.35
CA VAL A 234 2.13 16.27 -0.95
C VAL A 234 3.64 16.36 -0.76
N GLY A 235 4.41 15.99 -1.78
CA GLY A 235 5.87 16.05 -1.79
C GLY A 235 6.58 14.70 -1.71
N PHE A 236 5.86 13.59 -1.93
CA PHE A 236 6.48 12.28 -2.13
C PHE A 236 7.29 12.25 -3.43
N SER A 237 8.24 11.31 -3.53
CA SER A 237 8.81 10.89 -4.81
C SER A 237 7.69 10.43 -5.77
N ALA A 238 8.00 10.36 -7.07
CA ALA A 238 7.08 9.74 -8.01
C ALA A 238 6.69 8.32 -7.52
N PRO A 239 5.39 7.98 -7.45
CA PRO A 239 4.95 6.63 -7.11
C PRO A 239 5.57 5.57 -8.02
N ARG A 240 6.19 4.56 -7.42
CA ARG A 240 6.89 3.50 -8.16
C ARG A 240 6.09 2.21 -8.10
N LEU A 241 5.71 1.68 -9.26
CA LEU A 241 4.91 0.47 -9.36
C LEU A 241 5.79 -0.74 -9.06
N VAL A 242 5.41 -1.57 -8.08
CA VAL A 242 6.15 -2.77 -7.69
C VAL A 242 5.54 -4.01 -8.34
N THR A 243 4.23 -4.16 -8.19
CA THR A 243 3.46 -5.23 -8.82
C THR A 243 2.07 -4.73 -9.20
N ALA A 244 1.50 -5.29 -10.26
CA ALA A 244 0.11 -5.05 -10.63
C ALA A 244 -0.54 -6.36 -11.10
N LYS A 245 -1.81 -6.56 -10.74
CA LYS A 245 -2.63 -7.67 -11.22
C LYS A 245 -4.00 -7.16 -11.67
N PRO A 246 -4.52 -7.63 -12.82
CA PRO A 246 -5.90 -7.36 -13.20
C PRO A 246 -6.88 -7.84 -12.14
N VAL A 247 -7.87 -7.01 -11.83
CA VAL A 247 -9.05 -7.37 -11.05
C VAL A 247 -10.16 -7.71 -12.03
N THR A 248 -10.72 -8.90 -11.93
CA THR A 248 -11.86 -9.34 -12.74
C THR A 248 -13.12 -9.41 -11.89
N VAL A 249 -14.23 -9.02 -12.51
CA VAL A 249 -15.56 -9.12 -11.93
C VAL A 249 -16.29 -10.18 -12.71
N ASP A 250 -16.59 -11.33 -12.10
CA ASP A 250 -17.20 -12.46 -12.82
C ASP A 250 -18.73 -12.30 -12.98
N ASN A 251 -19.31 -11.31 -12.30
CA ASN A 251 -20.74 -11.00 -12.40
C ASN A 251 -21.01 -10.14 -13.65
N SER A 252 -21.79 -10.69 -14.58
CA SER A 252 -22.13 -10.05 -15.86
C SER A 252 -22.93 -8.75 -15.73
N GLU A 253 -23.78 -8.62 -14.71
CA GLU A 253 -24.52 -7.38 -14.43
C GLU A 253 -23.57 -6.26 -13.99
N LEU A 254 -22.61 -6.59 -13.11
CA LEU A 254 -21.58 -5.65 -12.68
C LEU A 254 -20.60 -5.30 -13.80
N GLN A 255 -20.25 -6.25 -14.67
CA GLN A 255 -19.45 -5.97 -15.87
C GLN A 255 -20.15 -4.98 -16.80
N SER A 256 -21.45 -5.15 -17.03
CA SER A 256 -22.26 -4.22 -17.84
C SER A 256 -22.25 -2.81 -17.27
N ILE A 257 -22.34 -2.69 -15.94
CA ILE A 257 -22.28 -1.41 -15.23
C ILE A 257 -20.88 -0.79 -15.34
N LEU A 258 -19.82 -1.58 -15.21
CA LEU A 258 -18.43 -1.12 -15.32
C LEU A 258 -18.04 -0.72 -16.75
N GLY A 259 -18.70 -1.28 -17.77
CA GLY A 259 -18.38 -1.01 -19.17
C GLY A 259 -16.90 -1.32 -19.47
N ASP A 260 -16.19 -0.35 -20.04
CA ASP A 260 -14.78 -0.50 -20.42
C ASP A 260 -13.78 -0.23 -19.27
N PHE A 261 -14.26 0.12 -18.06
CA PHE A 261 -13.37 0.36 -16.93
C PHE A 261 -12.63 -0.92 -16.55
N ARG A 262 -11.30 -0.82 -16.52
CA ARG A 262 -10.43 -1.89 -16.04
C ARG A 262 -9.89 -1.50 -14.67
N SER A 263 -9.77 -2.50 -13.81
CA SER A 263 -9.20 -2.32 -12.47
C SER A 263 -7.99 -3.22 -12.30
N VAL A 264 -7.01 -2.73 -11.55
CA VAL A 264 -5.82 -3.49 -11.16
C VAL A 264 -5.62 -3.38 -9.66
N SER A 265 -5.24 -4.47 -9.01
CA SER A 265 -4.66 -4.44 -7.67
C SER A 265 -3.17 -4.18 -7.85
N ALA A 266 -2.68 -3.05 -7.34
CA ALA A 266 -1.31 -2.62 -7.54
C ALA A 266 -0.63 -2.24 -6.23
N THR A 267 0.60 -2.70 -6.07
CA THR A 267 1.49 -2.29 -4.99
C THR A 267 2.35 -1.14 -5.50
N TYR A 268 2.29 -0.02 -4.80
CA TYR A 268 3.15 1.13 -5.03
C TYR A 268 4.08 1.35 -3.84
N ARG A 269 5.21 1.98 -4.13
CA ARG A 269 6.11 2.54 -3.12
C ARG A 269 6.40 4.00 -3.40
N LEU A 270 6.28 4.82 -2.35
CA LEU A 270 6.48 6.25 -2.37
C LEU A 270 7.52 6.58 -1.28
N PHE A 271 8.55 7.34 -1.62
CA PHE A 271 9.60 7.70 -0.68
C PHE A 271 9.52 9.17 -0.29
N LYS A 272 9.83 9.46 0.98
CA LYS A 272 10.04 10.82 1.47
C LYS A 272 11.50 11.22 1.25
N VAL A 273 11.79 11.73 0.06
CA VAL A 273 13.13 12.23 -0.31
C VAL A 273 13.03 13.67 -0.82
N PRO A 274 14.12 14.46 -0.76
CA PRO A 274 14.09 15.83 -1.25
C PRO A 274 13.67 15.90 -2.71
N ALA A 275 12.70 16.77 -3.01
CA ALA A 275 12.26 17.02 -4.38
C ALA A 275 13.38 17.65 -5.22
N GLY A 276 13.39 17.34 -6.52
CA GLY A 276 14.24 18.04 -7.49
C GLY A 276 15.68 17.52 -7.59
N ALA A 277 15.96 16.30 -7.16
CA ALA A 277 17.24 15.65 -7.46
C ALA A 277 17.39 15.41 -8.97
N ARG A 278 18.41 16.01 -9.57
CA ARG A 278 18.60 16.02 -11.03
C ARG A 278 19.85 15.31 -11.51
N THR A 279 20.78 14.97 -10.61
CA THR A 279 22.07 14.42 -10.99
C THR A 279 21.93 12.91 -11.17
N PRO A 280 22.03 12.38 -12.41
CA PRO A 280 22.05 10.94 -12.61
C PRO A 280 23.24 10.32 -11.89
N ALA A 281 23.11 9.04 -11.57
CA ALA A 281 24.15 8.28 -10.91
C ALA A 281 24.32 6.91 -11.53
N LEU A 282 25.51 6.34 -11.34
CA LEU A 282 25.75 4.92 -11.52
C LEU A 282 25.64 4.28 -10.13
N VAL A 283 24.82 3.24 -10.00
CA VAL A 283 24.62 2.53 -8.73
C VAL A 283 25.04 1.07 -8.87
N MET A 284 25.56 0.50 -7.79
CA MET A 284 25.92 -0.90 -7.70
C MET A 284 25.26 -1.49 -6.46
N TYR A 285 24.64 -2.66 -6.62
CA TYR A 285 24.05 -3.40 -5.51
C TYR A 285 25.08 -4.33 -4.89
N GLU A 286 25.21 -4.29 -3.57
CA GLU A 286 26.27 -4.99 -2.83
C GLU A 286 25.89 -6.43 -2.43
N GLY A 287 24.64 -6.86 -2.66
CA GLY A 287 24.22 -8.23 -2.34
C GLY A 287 24.10 -8.54 -0.84
N ASN A 288 24.05 -7.51 0.02
CA ASN A 288 24.08 -7.66 1.47
C ASN A 288 22.69 -7.61 2.13
N VAL A 289 21.60 -7.55 1.36
CA VAL A 289 20.23 -7.64 1.88
C VAL A 289 19.84 -9.11 2.00
N ALA A 290 19.52 -9.54 3.22
CA ALA A 290 19.16 -10.92 3.51
C ALA A 290 17.95 -11.40 2.69
N GLY A 291 18.10 -12.55 2.02
CA GLY A 291 17.11 -13.14 1.12
C GLY A 291 17.04 -12.51 -0.27
N LEU A 292 17.89 -11.51 -0.54
CA LEU A 292 18.01 -10.81 -1.82
C LEU A 292 19.48 -10.73 -2.26
N GLU A 293 20.29 -11.74 -1.92
CA GLU A 293 21.73 -11.71 -2.12
C GLU A 293 22.14 -11.64 -3.60
N GLU A 294 21.33 -12.16 -4.52
CA GLU A 294 21.65 -12.18 -5.95
C GLU A 294 21.17 -10.93 -6.70
N SER A 295 20.01 -10.39 -6.32
CA SER A 295 19.42 -9.23 -6.96
C SER A 295 18.39 -8.54 -6.08
N PHE A 296 18.28 -7.22 -6.26
CA PHE A 296 17.30 -6.37 -5.61
C PHE A 296 16.39 -5.74 -6.65
N THR A 297 15.08 -5.94 -6.54
CA THR A 297 14.09 -5.28 -7.42
C THR A 297 13.43 -4.15 -6.67
N LEU A 298 13.69 -2.91 -7.10
CA LEU A 298 13.09 -1.72 -6.50
C LEU A 298 11.64 -1.56 -6.96
N ASP A 299 11.40 -1.72 -8.26
CA ASP A 299 10.10 -1.50 -8.92
C ASP A 299 10.07 -2.26 -10.27
N THR A 300 9.02 -2.08 -11.08
CA THR A 300 8.88 -2.72 -12.40
C THR A 300 9.91 -2.27 -13.44
N HIS A 301 10.66 -1.20 -13.19
CA HIS A 301 11.66 -0.63 -14.10
C HIS A 301 13.10 -0.98 -13.67
N TYR A 302 13.36 -1.11 -12.37
CA TYR A 302 14.71 -1.28 -11.83
C TYR A 302 14.88 -2.58 -11.05
N THR A 303 15.70 -3.46 -11.62
CA THR A 303 16.29 -4.62 -10.95
C THR A 303 17.80 -4.49 -10.99
N PHE A 304 18.44 -4.59 -9.83
CA PHE A 304 19.88 -4.48 -9.65
C PHE A 304 20.47 -5.84 -9.30
N LYS A 305 21.39 -6.34 -10.12
CA LYS A 305 22.14 -7.56 -9.82
C LYS A 305 23.46 -7.20 -9.16
N VAL A 306 23.97 -8.09 -8.31
CA VAL A 306 25.30 -7.90 -7.71
C VAL A 306 26.36 -7.81 -8.81
N GLU A 307 27.39 -6.99 -8.59
CA GLU A 307 28.49 -6.73 -9.53
C GLU A 307 28.08 -6.01 -10.83
N GLU A 308 26.80 -5.66 -11.01
CA GLU A 308 26.31 -4.92 -12.17
C GLU A 308 26.10 -3.43 -11.83
N ALA A 309 26.78 -2.56 -12.57
CA ALA A 309 26.62 -1.12 -12.44
C ALA A 309 25.46 -0.62 -13.32
N VAL A 310 24.45 -0.03 -12.70
CA VAL A 310 23.19 0.40 -13.35
C VAL A 310 23.09 1.93 -13.33
N ALA A 311 22.82 2.54 -14.48
CA ALA A 311 22.56 3.97 -14.56
C ALA A 311 21.13 4.27 -14.09
N VAL A 312 20.98 5.23 -13.19
CA VAL A 312 19.69 5.64 -12.62
C VAL A 312 19.53 7.15 -12.67
N ASP A 313 18.28 7.61 -12.68
CA ASP A 313 17.95 9.02 -12.54
C ASP A 313 18.29 9.56 -11.14
N GLY A 314 18.23 10.89 -10.99
CA GLY A 314 18.57 11.54 -9.73
C GLY A 314 17.62 11.21 -8.57
N GLU A 315 16.34 10.93 -8.85
CA GLU A 315 15.38 10.60 -7.80
C GLU A 315 15.67 9.21 -7.22
N VAL A 316 15.91 8.21 -8.09
CA VAL A 316 16.31 6.87 -7.68
C VAL A 316 17.65 6.89 -6.95
N ALA A 317 18.61 7.71 -7.39
CA ALA A 317 19.88 7.88 -6.68
C ALA A 317 19.68 8.43 -5.25
N GLU A 318 18.77 9.38 -5.04
CA GLU A 318 18.43 9.86 -3.69
C GLU A 318 17.70 8.80 -2.87
N ILE A 319 16.75 8.07 -3.46
CA ILE A 319 16.06 6.97 -2.78
C ILE A 319 17.06 5.95 -2.27
N LEU A 320 17.94 5.46 -3.15
CA LEU A 320 18.92 4.43 -2.79
C LEU A 320 19.97 4.92 -1.80
N SER A 321 20.30 6.22 -1.77
CA SER A 321 21.33 6.76 -0.87
C SER A 321 20.80 7.28 0.47
N ARG A 322 19.50 7.56 0.60
CA ARG A 322 18.90 8.16 1.81
C ARG A 322 17.91 7.27 2.54
N SER A 323 17.34 6.27 1.87
CA SER A 323 16.44 5.33 2.51
C SER A 323 17.22 4.27 3.29
N ARG A 324 16.50 3.34 3.91
CA ARG A 324 17.08 2.15 4.57
C ARG A 324 17.90 1.24 3.64
N PHE A 325 17.91 1.50 2.33
CA PHE A 325 18.71 0.77 1.36
C PHE A 325 20.13 1.35 1.21
N SER A 326 20.47 2.47 1.86
CA SER A 326 21.77 3.16 1.72
C SER A 326 22.98 2.25 1.85
N ASP A 327 22.94 1.32 2.79
CA ASP A 327 24.06 0.45 3.09
C ASP A 327 24.18 -0.71 2.10
N ALA A 328 23.17 -0.91 1.25
CA ALA A 328 23.12 -1.95 0.24
C ALA A 328 23.54 -1.48 -1.16
N PHE A 329 23.75 -0.18 -1.33
CA PHE A 329 24.05 0.42 -2.63
C PHE A 329 25.22 1.38 -2.58
N THR A 330 26.20 1.18 -3.46
CA THR A 330 27.20 2.20 -3.77
C THR A 330 26.67 3.13 -4.85
N VAL A 331 26.66 4.44 -4.59
CA VAL A 331 26.12 5.46 -5.51
C VAL A 331 27.22 6.42 -5.96
N GLN A 332 27.54 6.39 -7.26
CA GLN A 332 28.49 7.31 -7.89
C GLN A 332 27.76 8.39 -8.71
N ARG A 333 27.65 9.59 -8.12
CA ARG A 333 27.00 10.75 -8.78
C ARG A 333 27.91 11.38 -9.84
N GLY A 334 27.31 11.83 -10.94
CA GLY A 334 28.02 12.59 -11.98
C GLY A 334 28.94 11.77 -12.89
N ALA A 335 28.83 10.43 -12.85
CA ALA A 335 29.49 9.57 -13.83
C ALA A 335 28.78 9.67 -15.19
N PRO A 336 29.51 9.70 -16.32
CA PRO A 336 28.90 9.56 -17.63
C PRO A 336 28.24 8.18 -17.73
N ALA A 337 27.01 8.11 -18.25
CA ALA A 337 26.35 6.84 -18.50
C ALA A 337 27.27 5.91 -19.30
N PRO A 338 27.43 4.62 -18.93
CA PRO A 338 28.26 3.70 -19.69
C PRO A 338 27.77 3.64 -21.14
N PRO A 339 28.66 3.60 -22.15
CA PRO A 339 28.25 3.43 -23.54
C PRO A 339 27.59 2.04 -23.69
N GLY A 340 26.27 2.00 -23.75
CA GLY A 340 25.51 0.75 -23.99
C GLY A 340 24.30 0.50 -23.08
N VAL A 341 24.07 1.31 -22.03
CA VAL A 341 22.84 1.17 -21.22
C VAL A 341 21.71 1.90 -21.95
N ALA A 342 20.85 1.14 -22.62
CA ALA A 342 19.64 1.68 -23.23
C ALA A 342 18.82 2.41 -22.15
N ALA A 343 18.38 3.63 -22.44
CA ALA A 343 17.34 4.27 -21.64
C ALA A 343 16.16 3.29 -21.49
N PRO A 344 15.53 3.20 -20.31
CA PRO A 344 14.43 2.26 -20.09
C PRO A 344 13.39 2.46 -21.19
N ARG A 345 13.15 1.39 -21.96
CA ARG A 345 12.10 1.40 -22.98
C ARG A 345 10.78 1.55 -22.23
N VAL A 346 10.12 2.69 -22.38
CA VAL A 346 8.68 2.79 -22.13
C VAL A 346 8.04 1.87 -23.17
N SER A 347 7.74 0.64 -22.79
CA SER A 347 6.97 -0.27 -23.62
C SER A 347 5.55 0.26 -23.69
N THR A 348 5.24 1.04 -24.72
CA THR A 348 3.88 1.49 -25.07
C THR A 348 3.04 0.38 -25.69
N GLU A 349 3.38 -0.90 -25.50
CA GLU A 349 2.60 -2.04 -26.00
C GLU A 349 1.40 -2.34 -25.09
N LEU A 350 0.49 -1.38 -24.99
CA LEU A 350 -0.90 -1.59 -24.61
C LEU A 350 -1.87 -0.91 -25.60
N SER A 351 -1.43 -0.67 -26.84
CA SER A 351 -2.34 -0.42 -27.96
C SER A 351 -2.51 -1.69 -28.79
N GLY A 352 -3.17 -2.69 -28.20
CA GLY A 352 -3.74 -3.78 -28.99
C GLY A 352 -4.95 -3.25 -29.73
N GLU A 353 -4.81 -2.96 -31.02
CA GLU A 353 -5.95 -2.75 -31.92
C GLU A 353 -6.86 -3.98 -31.88
N VAL A 354 -8.11 -3.77 -31.46
CA VAL A 354 -9.16 -4.79 -31.54
C VAL A 354 -9.59 -4.89 -33.01
N PRO A 355 -9.51 -6.07 -33.66
CA PRO A 355 -9.98 -6.21 -35.04
C PRO A 355 -11.51 -6.06 -35.08
N VAL A 356 -11.96 -5.08 -35.87
CA VAL A 356 -13.38 -4.83 -36.15
C VAL A 356 -13.92 -5.99 -36.99
N PRO A 357 -14.98 -6.71 -36.55
CA PRO A 357 -15.59 -7.74 -37.37
C PRO A 357 -16.34 -7.11 -38.54
N SER A 358 -16.02 -7.57 -39.75
CA SER A 358 -16.70 -7.20 -40.99
C SER A 358 -18.18 -7.56 -40.95
N SER A 359 -19.04 -6.58 -41.27
CA SER A 359 -20.49 -6.72 -41.39
C SER A 359 -20.86 -7.76 -42.46
N PRO A 360 -21.83 -8.66 -42.22
CA PRO A 360 -22.33 -9.53 -43.27
C PRO A 360 -23.24 -8.75 -44.23
N SER A 361 -23.12 -9.09 -45.51
CA SER A 361 -23.87 -8.56 -46.66
C SER A 361 -25.28 -9.13 -46.75
#